data_AF-A0A952U6E3-F1
#
_entry.id   AF-A0A952U6E3-F1
#
_cell.length_a   1.000
_cell.length_b   1.000
_cell.length_c   1.000
_cell.angle_alpha   90.00
_cell.angle_beta   90.00
_cell.angle_gamma   90.00
#
_symmetry.space_group_name_H-M   'P 1'
#
loop_
_entity.id
_entity.type
_entity.pdbx_description
1 polymer ?
#
loop_
_entity_poly.entity_id
_entity_poly.type
_entity_poly.pdbx_seq_one_letter_code
_entity_poly.pdbx_strand_id
1 'polypeptide(L)'
;MKLVKMSVGGIVGYVCMGVRFDDNQLDVLRAIAKYGSRRPIKVIQIQSHTGLSDRTIRTHLKALRACKAIAVSQAMRGYPYHIEILEAGRALLDERVS
;
A
#
# COMPACT_ATOMS: atom_id res chain seq x y z
N MET A 1 7.60 -13.91 -7.76
CA MET A 1 7.91 -12.47 -7.79
C MET A 1 8.89 -12.21 -6.64
N LYS A 2 10.10 -11.68 -6.89
CA LYS A 2 11.13 -11.58 -5.83
C LYS A 2 11.13 -10.17 -5.25
N LEU A 3 10.63 -10.02 -4.03
CA LEU A 3 10.79 -8.82 -3.24
C LEU A 3 12.22 -8.79 -2.70
N VAL A 4 12.89 -7.64 -2.82
CA VAL A 4 14.24 -7.49 -2.30
C VAL A 4 14.21 -6.35 -1.29
N LYS A 5 14.42 -6.69 -0.02
CA LYS A 5 14.71 -5.72 1.05
C LYS A 5 16.09 -5.14 0.79
N MET A 6 16.18 -3.87 0.45
CA MET A 6 17.45 -3.18 0.25
C MET A 6 17.58 -2.05 1.29
N SER A 7 18.63 -2.11 2.10
CA SER A 7 19.06 -0.99 2.94
C SER A 7 20.10 -0.18 2.19
N VAL A 8 19.80 1.08 1.86
CA VAL A 8 20.79 2.02 1.29
C VAL A 8 20.80 3.25 2.18
N GLY A 9 21.91 3.50 2.86
CA GLY A 9 22.11 4.69 3.70
C GLY A 9 21.22 4.78 4.96
N GLY A 10 20.82 3.64 5.54
CA GLY A 10 19.97 3.60 6.74
C GLY A 10 18.46 3.61 6.46
N ILE A 11 18.04 3.77 5.20
CA ILE A 11 16.64 3.67 4.79
C ILE A 11 16.38 2.23 4.31
N VAL A 12 15.46 1.53 4.98
CA VAL A 12 15.03 0.18 4.60
C VAL A 12 13.91 0.30 3.57
N GLY A 13 14.23 0.14 2.29
CA GLY A 13 13.25 0.14 1.22
C GLY A 13 12.97 -1.27 0.68
N TYR A 14 11.75 -1.53 0.25
CA TYR A 14 11.43 -2.74 -0.51
C TYR A 14 11.46 -2.44 -2.00
N VAL A 15 12.04 -3.31 -2.82
CA VAL A 15 11.98 -3.14 -4.27
C VAL A 15 11.01 -4.14 -4.86
N CYS A 16 9.97 -3.64 -5.53
CA CYS A 16 9.12 -4.45 -6.40
C CYS A 16 9.14 -3.87 -7.82
N MET A 17 9.50 -4.70 -8.81
CA MET A 17 9.64 -4.29 -10.22
C MET A 17 10.50 -3.02 -10.44
N GLY A 18 11.55 -2.82 -9.64
CA GLY A 18 12.43 -1.65 -9.74
C GLY A 18 11.91 -0.38 -9.06
N VAL A 19 10.74 -0.42 -8.42
CA VAL A 19 10.19 0.69 -7.63
C VAL A 19 10.58 0.49 -6.16
N ARG A 20 11.27 1.48 -5.58
CA ARG A 20 11.57 1.52 -4.14
C ARG A 20 10.31 1.88 -3.36
N PHE A 21 10.07 1.13 -2.29
CA PHE A 21 9.04 1.41 -1.31
C PHE A 21 9.59 2.18 -0.12
N ASP A 22 8.92 3.25 0.26
CA ASP A 22 9.18 3.97 1.51
C ASP A 22 8.21 3.53 2.63
N ASP A 23 8.54 3.86 3.89
CA ASP A 23 7.74 3.44 5.05
C ASP A 23 6.28 3.94 4.97
N ASN A 24 6.03 5.09 4.33
CA ASN A 24 4.66 5.58 4.14
C ASN A 24 3.82 4.65 3.25
N GLN A 25 4.42 4.02 2.23
CA GLN A 25 3.72 3.07 1.36
C GLN A 25 3.37 1.78 2.10
N LEU A 26 4.22 1.37 3.04
CA LEU A 26 3.94 0.26 3.93
C LEU A 26 2.81 0.60 4.91
N ASP A 27 2.82 1.80 5.48
CA ASP A 27 1.75 2.24 6.38
C ASP A 27 0.40 2.37 5.66
N VAL A 28 0.41 2.82 4.39
CA VAL A 28 -0.77 2.76 3.53
C VAL A 28 -1.22 1.31 3.32
N LEU A 29 -0.31 0.38 3.05
CA LEU A 29 -0.62 -1.05 2.88
C LEU A 29 -1.18 -1.68 4.16
N ARG A 30 -0.66 -1.30 5.33
CA ARG A 30 -1.16 -1.71 6.66
C ARG A 30 -2.55 -1.14 6.95
N ALA A 31 -2.78 0.13 6.61
CA ALA A 31 -4.11 0.72 6.70
C ALA A 31 -5.10 -0.05 5.83
N ILE A 32 -4.71 -0.39 4.59
CA ILE A 32 -5.53 -1.18 3.68
C ILE A 32 -5.81 -2.57 4.27
N ALA A 33 -4.81 -3.23 4.87
CA ALA A 33 -4.99 -4.55 5.49
C ALA A 33 -5.97 -4.49 6.66
N LYS A 34 -5.87 -3.43 7.46
CA LYS A 34 -6.72 -3.20 8.64
C LYS A 34 -8.18 -2.89 8.28
N TYR A 35 -8.41 -2.08 7.24
CA TYR A 35 -9.75 -1.58 6.91
C TYR A 35 -10.40 -2.23 5.68
N GLY A 36 -9.62 -2.89 4.82
CA GLY A 36 -9.98 -3.24 3.45
C GLY A 36 -10.40 -4.66 3.17
N SER A 37 -10.23 -5.58 4.11
CA SER A 37 -10.37 -7.01 3.79
C SER A 37 -11.80 -7.44 3.40
N ARG A 38 -12.84 -6.62 3.67
CA ARG A 38 -14.26 -7.00 3.42
C ARG A 38 -15.20 -5.84 3.05
N ARG A 39 -14.71 -4.59 2.99
CA ARG A 39 -15.54 -3.40 2.76
C ARG A 39 -14.79 -2.37 1.91
N PRO A 40 -15.53 -1.54 1.14
CA PRO A 40 -14.95 -0.37 0.49
C PRO A 40 -14.21 0.52 1.50
N ILE A 41 -12.94 0.82 1.23
CA ILE A 41 -12.08 1.67 2.06
C ILE A 41 -12.28 3.13 1.64
N LYS A 42 -12.61 3.98 2.60
CA LYS A 42 -12.60 5.43 2.39
C LYS A 42 -11.17 5.95 2.57
N VAL A 43 -10.76 6.90 1.73
CA VAL A 43 -9.43 7.55 1.86
C VAL A 43 -9.24 8.13 3.27
N ILE A 44 -10.30 8.66 3.87
CA ILE A 44 -10.26 9.20 5.24
C ILE A 44 -9.80 8.18 6.29
N GLN A 45 -10.06 6.88 6.09
CA GLN A 45 -9.59 5.83 7.01
C GLN A 45 -8.08 5.61 6.87
N ILE A 46 -7.57 5.70 5.64
CA ILE A 46 -6.12 5.64 5.36
C ILE A 46 -5.44 6.91 5.89
N GLN A 47 -6.06 8.08 5.69
CA GLN A 47 -5.57 9.36 6.23
C GLN A 47 -5.48 9.32 7.75
N SER A 48 -6.53 8.84 8.43
CA SER A 48 -6.53 8.73 9.89
C SER A 48 -5.48 7.76 10.42
N HIS A 49 -5.03 6.79 9.61
CA HIS A 49 -4.04 5.80 10.02
C HIS A 49 -2.60 6.27 9.76
N THR A 50 -2.40 6.99 8.65
CA THR A 50 -1.07 7.33 8.13
C THR A 50 -0.71 8.80 8.35
N GLY A 51 -1.68 9.67 8.66
CA GLY A 51 -1.50 11.11 8.71
C GLY A 51 -1.26 11.76 7.33
N LEU A 52 -1.28 10.99 6.25
CA LEU A 52 -0.93 11.46 4.91
C LEU A 52 -2.07 12.23 4.25
N SER A 53 -1.73 13.15 3.36
CA SER A 53 -2.72 13.87 2.54
C SER A 53 -3.40 12.92 1.52
N ASP A 54 -4.63 13.23 1.09
CA ASP A 54 -5.35 12.45 0.06
C ASP A 54 -4.50 12.34 -1.23
N ARG A 55 -3.82 13.43 -1.63
CA ARG A 55 -2.93 13.44 -2.78
C ARG A 55 -1.78 12.44 -2.63
N THR A 56 -1.14 12.42 -1.46
CA THR A 56 -0.04 11.51 -1.14
C THR A 56 -0.51 10.06 -1.15
N ILE A 57 -1.65 9.77 -0.52
CA ILE A 57 -2.25 8.42 -0.50
C ILE A 57 -2.55 7.94 -1.91
N ARG A 58 -3.14 8.77 -2.78
CA ARG A 58 -3.41 8.40 -4.18
C ARG A 58 -2.14 8.06 -4.95
N THR A 59 -1.05 8.80 -4.72
CA THR A 59 0.26 8.50 -5.31
C THR A 59 0.78 7.15 -4.85
N HIS A 60 0.71 6.86 -3.54
CA HIS A 60 1.13 5.58 -2.99
C HIS A 60 0.26 4.41 -3.46
N LEU A 61 -1.06 4.59 -3.56
CA LEU A 61 -1.98 3.59 -4.12
C LEU A 61 -1.63 3.26 -5.59
N LYS A 62 -1.26 4.26 -6.39
CA LYS A 62 -0.80 4.04 -7.77
C LYS A 62 0.49 3.23 -7.81
N ALA A 63 1.45 3.53 -6.94
CA ALA A 63 2.72 2.79 -6.86
C ALA A 63 2.50 1.33 -6.40
N LEU A 64 1.70 1.11 -5.35
CA LEU A 64 1.34 -0.23 -4.87
C LEU A 64 0.60 -1.04 -5.94
N ARG A 65 -0.28 -0.40 -6.73
CA ARG A 65 -0.96 -1.03 -7.86
C ARG A 65 0.00 -1.40 -8.99
N ALA A 66 0.92 -0.51 -9.35
CA ALA A 66 1.93 -0.77 -10.38
C ALA A 66 2.83 -1.97 -9.98
N CYS A 67 3.08 -2.12 -8.68
CA CYS A 67 3.84 -3.23 -8.13
C CYS A 67 3.04 -4.52 -7.93
N LYS A 68 1.77 -4.58 -8.37
CA LYS A 68 0.83 -5.69 -8.11
C LYS A 68 0.74 -6.08 -6.64
N ALA A 69 0.98 -5.15 -5.72
CA ALA A 69 0.79 -5.38 -4.28
C ALA A 69 -0.69 -5.27 -3.90
N ILE A 70 -1.43 -4.40 -4.60
CA ILE A 70 -2.87 -4.22 -4.42
C ILE A 70 -3.60 -4.18 -5.78
N ALA A 71 -4.85 -4.61 -5.79
CA ALA A 71 -5.81 -4.31 -6.83
C ALA A 71 -6.76 -3.22 -6.31
N VAL A 72 -6.97 -2.18 -7.12
CA VAL A 72 -7.86 -1.07 -6.77
C VAL A 72 -8.98 -1.00 -7.80
N SER A 73 -10.20 -1.28 -7.35
CA SER A 73 -11.42 -1.07 -8.10
C SER A 73 -12.07 0.21 -7.58
N GLN A 74 -12.07 1.26 -8.40
CA GLN A 74 -12.82 2.47 -8.08
C GLN A 74 -14.31 2.18 -8.25
N ALA A 75 -15.05 2.15 -7.15
CA ALA A 75 -16.50 2.23 -7.21
C ALA A 75 -16.87 3.69 -7.51
N MET A 76 -16.88 4.13 -8.77
CA MET A 76 -17.35 5.46 -9.24
C MET A 76 -16.71 6.73 -8.61
N ARG A 77 -16.79 7.86 -9.33
CA ARG A 77 -16.29 9.17 -8.86
C ARG A 77 -16.96 9.56 -7.54
N GLY A 78 -16.18 9.70 -6.47
CA GLY A 78 -16.63 10.21 -5.16
C GLY A 78 -16.92 9.14 -4.10
N TYR A 79 -16.79 7.86 -4.42
CA TYR A 79 -17.11 6.74 -3.52
C TYR A 79 -15.84 6.00 -3.03
N PRO A 80 -15.94 5.24 -1.91
CA PRO A 80 -14.83 4.50 -1.34
C PRO A 80 -14.18 3.52 -2.32
N TYR A 81 -12.86 3.39 -2.21
CA TYR A 81 -12.05 2.50 -3.02
C TYR A 81 -12.27 1.06 -2.56
N HIS A 82 -12.61 0.16 -3.47
CA HIS A 82 -12.50 -1.26 -3.18
C HIS A 82 -11.04 -1.66 -3.42
N ILE A 83 -10.31 -1.93 -2.35
CA ILE A 83 -8.89 -2.26 -2.42
C ILE A 83 -8.71 -3.68 -1.91
N GLU A 84 -8.18 -4.53 -2.78
CA GLU A 84 -7.84 -5.92 -2.48
C GLU A 84 -6.32 -6.05 -2.38
N ILE A 85 -5.84 -6.73 -1.34
CA ILE A 85 -4.42 -7.01 -1.17
C ILE A 85 -4.08 -8.31 -1.88
N LEU A 86 -3.18 -8.20 -2.85
CA LEU A 86 -2.68 -9.31 -3.63
C LEU A 86 -1.56 -10.05 -2.89
N GLU A 87 -1.17 -11.22 -3.39
CA GLU A 87 -0.12 -12.06 -2.80
C GLU A 87 1.19 -11.29 -2.54
N ALA A 88 1.62 -10.44 -3.48
CA ALA A 88 2.82 -9.62 -3.30
C ALA A 88 2.67 -8.57 -2.18
N GLY A 89 1.46 -8.04 -1.96
CA GLY A 89 1.18 -7.13 -0.84
C GLY A 89 1.16 -7.86 0.50
N ARG A 90 0.68 -9.11 0.53
CA ARG A 90 0.73 -9.94 1.74
C ARG A 90 2.17 -10.29 2.12
N ALA A 91 2.99 -10.67 1.13
CA ALA A 91 4.41 -10.92 1.36
C ALA A 91 5.15 -9.69 1.92
N LEU A 92 4.82 -8.48 1.44
CA LEU A 92 5.34 -7.22 2.00
C LEU A 92 4.94 -6.98 3.45
N LEU A 93 3.73 -7.39 3.83
CA LEU A 93 3.26 -7.29 5.22
C LEU A 93 3.97 -8.31 6.11
N ASP A 94 4.11 -9.56 5.65
CA ASP A 94 4.74 -10.65 6.42
C ASP A 94 6.25 -10.44 6.62
N GLU A 95 7.00 -9.99 5.62
CA GLU A 95 8.46 -9.72 5.72
C GLU A 95 8.83 -8.59 6.72
N ARG A 96 7.87 -7.81 7.20
CA ARG A 96 8.05 -6.78 8.24
C ARG A 96 7.54 -7.21 9.62
N VAL A 97 6.86 -8.36 9.73
CA VAL A 97 6.30 -8.86 11.00
C VAL A 97 7.21 -9.90 11.68
N SER A 98 8.24 -10.42 10.98
CA SER A 98 9.33 -11.20 11.60
C SER A 98 10.50 -10.34 12.09
#